data_AF-A0A7V9QZ13-F1
#
_entry.id   AF-A0A7V9QZ13-F1
#
_cell.length_a   1.000
_cell.length_b   1.000
_cell.length_c   1.000
_cell.angle_alpha   90.00
_cell.angle_beta   90.00
_cell.angle_gamma   90.00
#
_symmetry.space_group_name_H-M   'P 1'
#
loop_
_entity.id
_entity.type
_entity.pdbx_description
1 polymer ?
#
loop_
_entity_poly.entity_id
_entity_poly.type
_entity_poly.pdbx_seq_one_letter_code
_entity_poly.pdbx_strand_id
1 'polypeptide(L)' 'TLADLITATPSELTDLPWVNHVSRRWEPEPLRWLGMNAGLRAMSIADPEEQVTNRQSVLAKAMGPLLGGH' A
#
# COMPACT_ATOMS: atom_id res chain seq x y z
N THR A 1 13.86 18.09 -19.88
CA THR A 1 13.31 16.87 -20.52
C THR A 1 13.96 15.64 -19.89
N LEU A 2 13.51 14.40 -20.17
CA LEU A 2 14.21 13.20 -19.66
C LEU A 2 15.65 13.10 -20.19
N ALA A 3 15.87 13.52 -21.44
CA ALA A 3 17.20 13.57 -22.03
C ALA A 3 18.13 14.48 -21.19
N ASP A 4 17.68 15.67 -20.82
CA ASP A 4 18.46 16.60 -19.99
C ASP A 4 18.81 16.03 -18.62
N LEU A 5 17.89 15.26 -18.01
CA LEU A 5 18.16 14.57 -16.74
C LEU A 5 19.25 13.50 -16.88
N ILE A 6 19.23 12.74 -17.98
CA ILE A 6 20.23 11.68 -18.24
C ILE A 6 21.59 12.27 -18.58
N THR A 7 21.63 13.36 -19.35
CA THR A 7 22.88 14.03 -19.76
C THR A 7 23.40 15.04 -18.74
N ALA A 8 22.72 15.18 -17.60
CA ALA A 8 23.03 16.18 -16.57
C ALA A 8 23.09 17.62 -17.12
N THR A 9 22.26 17.93 -18.12
CA THR A 9 22.17 19.26 -18.73
C THR A 9 21.21 20.14 -17.91
N PRO A 10 21.64 21.31 -17.43
CA PRO A 10 20.73 22.22 -16.72
C PRO A 10 19.70 22.83 -17.67
N SER A 11 18.42 22.78 -17.30
CA SER A 11 17.32 23.46 -18.00
C SER A 11 16.20 23.85 -17.03
N GLU A 12 15.31 24.75 -17.45
CA GLU A 12 14.14 25.17 -16.63
C GLU A 12 13.29 23.98 -16.16
N LEU A 13 13.28 22.89 -16.94
CA LEU A 13 12.55 21.67 -16.60
C LEU A 13 13.26 20.81 -15.56
N THR A 14 14.59 20.85 -15.47
CA THR A 14 15.36 20.07 -14.47
C THR A 14 15.34 20.73 -13.09
N ASP A 15 15.05 22.03 -13.03
CA ASP A 15 15.03 22.82 -11.79
C ASP A 15 13.67 22.79 -11.07
N LEU A 16 12.71 22.07 -11.63
CA LEU A 16 11.36 21.96 -11.06
C LEU A 16 11.40 21.21 -9.72
N PRO A 17 10.59 21.62 -8.73
CA PRO A 17 10.73 21.16 -7.34
C PRO A 17 10.38 19.68 -7.11
N TRP A 18 9.78 19.01 -8.10
CA TRP A 18 9.49 17.58 -8.06
C TRP A 18 10.56 16.72 -8.74
N VAL A 19 11.46 17.32 -9.53
CA VAL A 19 12.59 16.60 -10.13
C VAL A 19 13.55 16.20 -9.01
N ASN A 20 14.01 14.95 -9.04
CA ASN A 20 14.86 14.37 -7.99
C ASN A 20 14.26 14.42 -6.57
N HIS A 21 12.93 14.52 -6.45
CA HIS A 21 12.26 14.49 -5.15
C HIS A 21 12.39 13.10 -4.50
N VAL A 22 12.98 13.06 -3.31
CA VAL A 22 13.05 11.84 -2.50
C VAL A 22 11.81 11.77 -1.60
N SER A 23 10.92 10.83 -1.89
CA SER A 23 9.75 10.55 -1.06
C SER A 23 10.18 10.14 0.35
N ARG A 24 9.43 10.57 1.37
CA ARG A 24 9.64 10.12 2.75
C ARG A 24 9.38 8.62 2.87
N ARG A 25 10.09 7.95 3.79
CA ARG A 25 9.74 6.60 4.26
C ARG A 25 8.46 6.66 5.08
N TRP A 26 7.32 6.67 4.41
CA TRP A 26 5.99 6.83 5.02
C TRP A 26 5.44 5.52 5.61
N GLU A 27 6.00 4.36 5.23
CA GLU A 27 5.65 3.07 5.78
C GLU A 27 6.91 2.33 6.24
N PRO A 28 7.05 1.99 7.53
CA PRO A 28 8.19 1.23 8.00
C PRO A 28 8.09 -0.21 7.50
N GLU A 29 9.11 -0.67 6.78
CA GLU A 29 9.31 -2.09 6.47
C GLU A 29 9.75 -2.78 7.77
N PRO A 30 8.79 -3.34 8.53
CA PRO A 30 8.19 -4.64 8.24
C PRO A 30 6.66 -4.66 8.11
N LEU A 31 5.96 -3.55 8.41
CA LEU A 31 4.50 -3.50 8.44
C LEU A 31 3.87 -3.65 7.06
N ARG A 32 4.43 -2.98 6.04
CA ARG A 32 3.99 -3.07 4.64
C ARG A 32 4.04 -4.51 4.12
N TRP A 33 5.16 -5.19 4.40
CA TRP A 33 5.35 -6.60 4.03
C TRP A 33 4.33 -7.48 4.74
N LEU A 34 4.15 -7.30 6.05
CA LEU A 34 3.20 -8.09 6.83
C LEU A 34 1.77 -7.91 6.32
N GLY A 35 1.35 -6.66 6.05
CA GLY A 35 0.03 -6.33 5.52
C GLY A 35 -0.24 -6.98 4.16
N MET A 36 0.68 -6.87 3.20
CA MET A 36 0.53 -7.50 1.88
C MET A 36 0.46 -9.03 1.98
N ASN A 37 1.37 -9.65 2.73
CA ASN A 37 1.41 -11.12 2.85
C ASN A 37 0.20 -11.65 3.63
N ALA A 38 -0.24 -10.95 4.68
CA ALA A 38 -1.45 -11.31 5.42
C ALA A 38 -2.70 -11.20 4.54
N GLY A 39 -2.82 -10.13 3.74
CA GLY A 39 -3.92 -9.96 2.79
C GLY A 39 -3.96 -11.06 1.72
N LEU A 40 -2.82 -11.34 1.10
CA LEU A 40 -2.70 -12.43 0.11
C LEU A 40 -3.04 -13.79 0.74
N ARG A 41 -2.50 -14.07 1.94
CA ARG A 41 -2.76 -15.33 2.64
C ARG A 41 -4.22 -15.47 3.05
N ALA A 42 -4.86 -14.38 3.50
CA ALA A 42 -6.28 -14.36 3.83
C ALA A 42 -7.14 -14.66 2.59
N MET A 43 -6.85 -14.05 1.44
CA MET A 43 -7.57 -14.35 0.19
C MET A 43 -7.37 -15.81 -0.26
N SER A 44 -6.15 -16.33 -0.21
CA SER A 44 -5.88 -17.73 -0.58
C SER A 44 -6.52 -18.77 0.35
N ILE A 45 -6.80 -18.40 1.60
CA ILE A 45 -7.51 -19.25 2.56
C ILE A 45 -9.03 -19.08 2.42
N ALA A 46 -9.50 -17.90 2.01
CA ALA A 46 -10.93 -17.61 1.82
C ALA A 46 -11.55 -18.34 0.62
N ASP A 47 -10.77 -18.64 -0.43
CA ASP A 47 -11.26 -19.34 -1.62
C ASP A 47 -11.95 -20.70 -1.33
N PRO A 48 -11.49 -21.54 -0.39
CA PRO A 48 -12.23 -22.75 0.02
C PRO A 48 -13.29 -22.55 1.13
N GLU A 49 -13.22 -21.48 1.95
CA GLU A 49 -14.09 -21.33 3.15
C GLU A 49 -15.40 -20.56 2.87
N GLU A 50 -15.40 -19.63 1.90
CA GLU A 50 -16.61 -18.84 1.58
C GLU A 50 -17.72 -19.67 0.91
N GLN A 51 -17.38 -20.76 0.19
CA GLN A 51 -18.39 -21.65 -0.39
C GLN A 51 -19.09 -22.55 0.63
N VAL A 52 -18.50 -22.76 1.82
CA VAL A 52 -19.04 -23.72 2.81
C VAL A 52 -19.67 -23.03 4.02
N THR A 53 -19.22 -21.84 4.45
CA THR A 53 -19.55 -21.36 5.81
C THR A 53 -20.28 -20.01 5.92
N ASN A 54 -20.51 -19.25 4.83
CA ASN A 54 -21.30 -18.00 4.83
C ASN A 54 -21.11 -17.11 6.09
N ARG A 55 -19.87 -16.92 6.56
CA ARG A 55 -19.56 -16.19 7.79
C ARG A 55 -18.57 -15.05 7.53
N GLN A 56 -19.11 -13.94 7.05
CA GLN A 56 -18.52 -12.62 7.27
C GLN A 56 -18.55 -12.31 8.78
N SER A 57 -17.52 -12.62 9.56
CA SER A 57 -17.57 -12.24 10.99
C SER A 57 -16.25 -11.93 11.67
N VAL A 58 -15.10 -12.43 11.22
CA VAL A 58 -13.84 -12.12 11.92
C VAL A 58 -13.32 -10.74 11.52
N LEU A 59 -13.31 -10.44 10.22
CA LEU A 59 -12.99 -9.09 9.71
C LEU A 59 -13.98 -8.03 10.19
N ALA A 60 -15.28 -8.31 10.17
CA ALA A 60 -16.31 -7.37 10.64
C ALA A 60 -16.20 -7.06 12.15
N LYS A 61 -15.90 -8.06 12.99
CA LYS A 61 -15.66 -7.84 14.44
C LYS A 61 -14.37 -7.08 14.72
N ALA A 62 -13.31 -7.32 13.93
CA ALA A 62 -12.04 -6.62 14.08
C ALA A 62 -12.11 -5.15 13.62
N MET A 63 -13.03 -4.81 12.71
CA MET A 63 -13.28 -3.43 12.25
C MET A 63 -14.20 -2.62 13.18
N GLY A 64 -14.85 -3.27 14.16
CA GLY A 64 -15.74 -2.60 15.12
C GLY A 64 -15.12 -1.41 15.88
N PRO A 65 -13.85 -1.50 16.34
CA PRO A 65 -13.16 -0.37 16.95
C PRO A 65 -12.72 0.72 15.96
N LEU A 66 -12.56 0.39 14.67
CA LEU A 66 -12.11 1.32 13.62
C LEU A 66 -13.25 2.11 12.99
N LEU A 67 -14.48 1.57 13.00
CA LEU A 67 -15.66 2.22 12.43
C LEU A 67 -16.42 3.12 13.42
N GLY A 68 -15.89 3.32 14.64
CA GLY A 68 -16.45 4.27 15.60
C GLY A 68 -17.86 3.89 16.07
N GLY A 69 -17.98 2.77 16.78
CA GLY A 69 -19.21 2.42 17.48
C GLY A 69 -19.40 3.27 18.73
N HIS A 70 -20.30 4.25 18.66
CA HIS A 70 -21.06 4.76 19.80
C HIS A 70 -22.45 4.13 19.79
#